data_AF-A0A419DLG2-F1
#
_entry.id   AF-A0A419DLG2-F1
#
_cell.length_a   1.000
_cell.length_b   1.000
_cell.length_c   1.000
_cell.angle_alpha   90.00
_cell.angle_beta   90.00
_cell.angle_gamma   90.00
#
_symmetry.space_group_name_H-M   'P 1'
#
loop_
_entity.id
_entity.type
_entity.pdbx_description
1 polymer ?
#
loop_
_entity_poly.entity_id
_entity_poly.type
_entity_poly.pdbx_seq_one_letter_code
_entity_poly.pdbx_strand_id
1 'polypeptide(L)'
;MKKWLYIPLAALVLTGCNQEQAQESVPKKAASADYTSSLTISPVSITEGEEKFAALGNQQIGSVKLQGTLTSTHWLKGVEYLPNKKERSLFTLELEPKSYDTQVRFAQSFSDDKIHLGIDVDDTTVQGDHTFKQLDDYMIRGADFRSSTSASTPYNLLMVYHMTKKNGIRGFNLNEIMRPADVPLKKGERIFGIVLSNHK
;
A
#
# COMPACT_ATOMS: atom_id res chain seq x y z
N MET A 1 -74.13 -48.58 9.13
CA MET A 1 -73.08 -49.01 8.17
C MET A 1 -71.75 -49.12 8.92
N LYS A 2 -71.00 -50.22 8.70
CA LYS A 2 -69.61 -50.46 9.17
C LYS A 2 -68.69 -49.30 8.72
N LYS A 3 -67.64 -48.88 9.43
CA LYS A 3 -66.45 -49.65 9.83
C LYS A 3 -65.73 -49.03 11.04
N TRP A 4 -65.18 -49.90 11.87
CA TRP A 4 -64.10 -49.66 12.83
C TRP A 4 -62.73 -49.61 12.14
N LEU A 5 -61.77 -48.86 12.71
CA LEU A 5 -60.43 -49.38 13.04
C LEU A 5 -59.69 -48.43 14.03
N TYR A 6 -58.83 -49.03 14.85
CA TYR A 6 -58.27 -48.56 16.12
C TYR A 6 -56.83 -48.02 15.98
N ILE A 7 -56.55 -46.91 16.70
CA ILE A 7 -55.34 -46.39 17.41
C ILE A 7 -53.90 -46.48 16.80
N PRO A 8 -52.95 -45.59 17.20
CA PRO A 8 -52.24 -45.81 18.46
C PRO A 8 -52.06 -44.57 19.35
N LEU A 9 -52.30 -44.83 20.64
CA LEU A 9 -51.92 -44.08 21.80
C LEU A 9 -50.70 -44.84 22.33
N ALA A 10 -49.51 -44.26 22.19
CA ALA A 10 -48.35 -44.67 22.95
C ALA A 10 -47.87 -43.45 23.72
N ALA A 11 -48.31 -43.39 24.97
CA ALA A 11 -47.72 -42.56 25.98
C ALA A 11 -46.32 -43.10 26.31
N LEU A 12 -45.34 -42.22 26.46
CA LEU A 12 -44.27 -42.42 27.42
C LEU A 12 -44.15 -41.15 28.27
N VAL A 13 -44.41 -41.35 29.55
CA VAL A 13 -44.44 -40.38 30.64
C VAL A 13 -43.07 -40.35 31.31
N LEU A 14 -42.85 -39.30 32.11
CA LEU A 14 -41.90 -39.10 33.24
C LEU A 14 -40.76 -38.14 32.87
N THR A 15 -40.44 -37.06 33.60
CA THR A 15 -40.78 -36.50 34.92
C THR A 15 -40.16 -35.10 34.93
N GLY A 16 -40.82 -34.04 35.41
CA GLY A 16 -40.69 -33.62 36.80
C GLY A 16 -40.52 -32.09 36.88
N CYS A 17 -41.20 -31.47 37.84
CA CYS A 17 -41.24 -30.04 38.13
C CYS A 17 -39.87 -29.46 38.53
N ASN A 18 -39.55 -28.24 38.10
CA ASN A 18 -39.29 -27.10 38.99
C ASN A 18 -39.12 -25.78 38.22
N GLN A 19 -39.45 -24.71 38.92
CA GLN A 19 -39.52 -23.31 38.51
C GLN A 19 -38.20 -22.76 37.93
N GLU A 20 -38.36 -21.68 37.15
CA GLU A 20 -37.60 -20.42 37.20
C GLU A 20 -37.09 -19.94 35.82
N GLN A 21 -37.75 -18.88 35.34
CA GLN A 21 -37.26 -17.83 34.44
C GLN A 21 -36.31 -18.24 33.29
N ALA A 22 -36.89 -18.56 32.13
CA ALA A 22 -36.18 -18.50 30.86
C ALA A 22 -36.03 -17.04 30.41
N GLN A 23 -34.90 -16.46 30.83
CA GLN A 23 -34.33 -15.21 30.36
C GLN A 23 -34.33 -15.16 28.82
N GLU A 24 -34.95 -14.12 28.26
CA GLU A 24 -34.85 -13.78 26.84
C GLU A 24 -33.39 -13.85 26.40
N SER A 25 -33.13 -14.70 25.39
CA SER A 25 -31.85 -14.71 24.70
C SER A 25 -31.74 -13.44 23.87
N VAL A 26 -31.22 -12.38 24.50
CA VAL A 26 -30.69 -11.22 23.79
C VAL A 26 -29.72 -11.75 22.74
N PRO A 27 -29.90 -11.47 21.44
CA PRO A 27 -28.88 -11.81 20.48
C PRO A 27 -27.68 -10.97 20.87
N LYS A 28 -26.62 -11.61 21.37
CA LYS A 28 -25.29 -11.00 21.46
C LYS A 28 -24.98 -10.53 20.04
N LYS A 29 -25.20 -9.24 19.80
CA LYS A 29 -24.62 -8.51 18.67
C LYS A 29 -23.13 -8.76 18.81
N ALA A 30 -22.62 -9.72 18.02
CA ALA A 30 -21.20 -9.87 17.82
C ALA A 30 -20.75 -8.50 17.35
N ALA A 31 -19.99 -7.80 18.19
CA ALA A 31 -19.26 -6.65 17.74
C ALA A 31 -18.40 -7.18 16.60
N SER A 32 -18.74 -6.82 15.36
CA SER A 32 -17.79 -6.88 14.27
C SER A 32 -16.68 -5.94 14.70
N ALA A 33 -15.63 -6.51 15.28
CA ALA A 33 -14.36 -5.82 15.35
C ALA A 33 -13.94 -5.68 13.89
N ASP A 34 -14.34 -4.57 13.28
CA ASP A 34 -13.77 -4.12 12.02
C ASP A 34 -12.30 -3.83 12.33
N TYR A 35 -11.45 -4.85 12.17
CA TYR A 35 -10.01 -4.75 12.25
C TYR A 35 -9.52 -4.02 10.99
N THR A 36 -9.92 -2.77 10.81
CA THR A 36 -9.43 -1.92 9.73
C THR A 36 -8.01 -1.49 10.06
N SER A 37 -7.07 -1.76 9.16
CA SER A 37 -5.72 -1.22 9.25
C SER A 37 -5.79 0.30 9.39
N SER A 38 -5.16 0.85 10.43
CA SER A 38 -5.10 2.28 10.68
C SER A 38 -3.64 2.70 10.57
N LEU A 39 -3.20 3.05 9.36
CA LEU A 39 -1.85 3.53 9.13
C LEU A 39 -1.93 4.98 8.65
N THR A 40 -1.14 5.86 9.23
CA THR A 40 -0.92 7.23 8.77
C THR A 40 0.47 7.32 8.19
N ILE A 41 0.57 8.03 7.07
CA ILE A 41 1.84 8.34 6.44
C ILE A 41 2.00 9.86 6.47
N SER A 42 3.12 10.34 7.00
CA SER A 42 3.44 11.77 7.04
C SER A 42 4.87 12.05 6.60
N PRO A 43 5.17 13.20 5.98
CA PRO A 43 6.49 13.47 5.44
C PRO A 43 7.43 13.80 6.59
N VAL A 44 8.69 13.39 6.48
CA VAL A 44 9.73 13.69 7.46
C VAL A 44 10.87 14.38 6.73
N SER A 45 11.33 15.50 7.28
CA SER A 45 12.53 16.18 6.77
C SER A 45 13.75 15.29 6.95
N ILE A 46 14.57 15.20 5.91
CA ILE A 46 15.88 14.54 6.00
C ILE A 46 16.77 15.35 6.94
N THR A 47 17.32 14.70 7.96
CA THR A 47 18.25 15.33 8.92
C THR A 47 19.70 15.11 8.51
N GLU A 48 20.60 15.95 9.01
CA GLU A 48 22.05 15.83 8.79
C GLU A 48 22.56 14.44 9.19
N GLY A 49 23.28 13.77 8.30
CA GLY A 49 23.81 12.42 8.47
C GLY A 49 22.94 11.31 7.86
N GLU A 50 21.70 11.60 7.46
CA GLU A 50 20.85 10.65 6.73
C GLU A 50 21.24 10.51 5.25
N GLU A 51 22.12 11.38 4.74
CA GLU A 51 22.71 11.24 3.41
C GLU A 51 23.49 9.94 3.25
N LYS A 52 23.86 9.27 4.35
CA LYS A 52 24.49 7.93 4.35
C LYS A 52 23.62 6.86 3.71
N PHE A 53 22.31 7.09 3.60
CA PHE A 53 21.42 6.19 2.86
C PHE A 53 21.59 6.31 1.33
N ALA A 54 22.10 7.45 0.83
CA ALA A 54 22.53 7.52 -0.56
C ALA A 54 23.77 6.65 -0.77
N ALA A 55 23.58 5.52 -1.45
CA ALA A 55 24.65 4.67 -1.93
C ALA A 55 25.43 5.31 -3.10
N LEU A 56 24.84 6.31 -3.77
CA LEU A 56 25.45 7.02 -4.91
C LEU A 56 25.39 8.53 -4.67
N GLY A 57 26.47 9.24 -5.04
CA GLY A 57 26.59 10.69 -4.79
C GLY A 57 25.57 11.60 -5.50
N ASN A 58 24.77 11.06 -6.42
CA ASN A 58 23.70 11.77 -7.13
C ASN A 58 22.28 11.31 -6.73
N GLN A 59 22.14 10.50 -5.66
CA GLN A 59 20.84 10.05 -5.19
C GLN A 59 20.08 11.17 -4.49
N GLN A 60 18.83 11.35 -4.90
CA GLN A 60 17.85 12.13 -4.17
C GLN A 60 17.23 11.25 -3.10
N ILE A 61 17.10 11.79 -1.88
CA ILE A 61 16.59 11.08 -0.72
C ILE A 61 15.31 11.76 -0.24
N GLY A 62 14.33 10.97 0.19
CA GLY A 62 13.17 11.45 0.94
C GLY A 62 12.77 10.46 2.02
N SER A 63 11.89 10.90 2.92
CA SER A 63 11.50 10.13 4.08
C SER A 63 10.05 10.36 4.47
N VAL A 64 9.40 9.32 4.98
CA VAL A 64 8.07 9.39 5.59
C VAL A 64 8.05 8.63 6.90
N LYS A 65 7.22 9.10 7.83
CA LYS A 65 6.89 8.38 9.05
C LYS A 65 5.68 7.49 8.76
N LEU A 66 5.82 6.21 9.07
CA LEU A 66 4.78 5.20 9.02
C LEU A 66 4.30 4.92 10.45
N GLN A 67 3.09 5.34 10.76
CA GLN A 67 2.52 5.25 12.12
C GLN A 67 1.18 4.54 12.12
N GLY A 68 0.97 3.66 13.09
CA GLY A 68 -0.31 3.00 13.33
C GLY A 68 -0.21 1.48 13.30
N THR A 69 -1.24 0.78 12.85
CA THR A 69 -1.30 -0.70 12.90
C THR A 69 -1.85 -1.27 11.60
N LEU A 70 -1.10 -2.20 11.02
CA LEU A 70 -1.54 -3.05 9.93
C LEU A 70 -2.19 -4.32 10.49
N THR A 71 -3.38 -4.63 9.99
CA THR A 71 -4.14 -5.84 10.32
C THR A 71 -4.02 -6.91 9.24
N SER A 72 -3.49 -6.55 8.07
CA SER A 72 -3.17 -7.43 6.96
C SER A 72 -1.84 -7.03 6.31
N THR A 73 -1.23 -7.95 5.56
CA THR A 73 -0.03 -7.66 4.81
C THR A 73 -0.26 -6.50 3.85
N HIS A 74 0.75 -5.64 3.73
CA HIS A 74 0.85 -4.58 2.72
C HIS A 74 2.18 -4.68 1.97
N TRP A 75 2.33 -3.96 0.88
CA TRP A 75 3.49 -4.03 0.00
C TRP A 75 3.99 -2.63 -0.32
N LEU A 76 5.28 -2.39 -0.07
CA LEU A 76 6.00 -1.24 -0.58
C LEU A 76 6.62 -1.60 -1.92
N LYS A 77 6.26 -0.87 -2.97
CA LYS A 77 6.65 -1.19 -4.34
C LYS A 77 7.35 0.00 -4.98
N GLY A 78 8.50 -0.25 -5.59
CA GLY A 78 9.05 0.65 -6.61
C GLY A 78 8.40 0.30 -7.94
N VAL A 79 7.75 1.26 -8.57
CA VAL A 79 6.99 1.05 -9.79
C VAL A 79 7.42 2.01 -10.90
N GLU A 80 7.32 1.54 -12.13
CA GLU A 80 7.44 2.34 -13.34
C GLU A 80 6.15 2.26 -14.14
N TYR A 81 5.64 3.41 -14.57
CA TYR A 81 4.54 3.44 -15.53
C TYR A 81 4.98 3.94 -16.89
N LEU A 82 4.48 3.22 -17.89
CA LEU A 82 4.76 3.43 -19.29
C LEU A 82 3.65 4.25 -19.97
N PRO A 83 3.91 4.81 -21.16
CA PRO A 83 2.92 5.56 -21.93
C PRO A 83 1.60 4.83 -22.22
N ASN A 84 1.64 3.50 -22.25
CA ASN A 84 0.47 2.65 -22.43
C ASN A 84 -0.26 2.30 -21.12
N LYS A 85 0.02 3.02 -20.03
CA LYS A 85 -0.57 2.83 -18.69
C LYS A 85 -0.24 1.49 -18.01
N LYS A 86 0.68 0.69 -18.57
CA LYS A 86 1.18 -0.51 -17.90
C LYS A 86 2.13 -0.14 -16.77
N GLU A 87 1.95 -0.81 -15.63
CA GLU A 87 2.85 -0.78 -14.48
C GLU A 87 3.89 -1.89 -14.60
N ARG A 88 5.15 -1.59 -14.27
CA ARG A 88 6.20 -2.57 -14.03
C ARG A 88 6.66 -2.44 -12.58
N SER A 89 6.61 -3.55 -11.83
CA SER A 89 7.23 -3.61 -10.50
C SER A 89 8.74 -3.73 -10.66
N LEU A 90 9.49 -2.82 -10.04
CA LEU A 90 10.94 -2.79 -10.05
C LEU A 90 11.50 -3.49 -8.81
N PHE A 91 10.81 -3.34 -7.67
CA PHE A 91 11.02 -4.13 -6.47
C PHE A 91 9.72 -4.19 -5.66
N THR A 92 9.64 -5.15 -4.76
CA THR A 92 8.53 -5.28 -3.81
C THR A 92 9.07 -5.71 -2.45
N LEU A 93 8.71 -4.96 -1.41
CA LEU A 93 8.99 -5.26 -0.01
C LEU A 93 7.66 -5.53 0.70
N GLU A 94 7.59 -6.63 1.44
CA GLU A 94 6.42 -7.01 2.23
C GLU A 94 6.44 -6.30 3.59
N LEU A 95 5.29 -5.76 4.00
CA LEU A 95 5.04 -5.21 5.32
C LEU A 95 4.10 -6.14 6.08
N GLU A 96 4.60 -6.70 7.18
CA GLU A 96 3.84 -7.62 8.03
C GLU A 96 2.70 -6.92 8.78
N PRO A 97 1.63 -7.65 9.14
CA PRO A 97 0.60 -7.15 10.04
C PRO A 97 1.17 -6.89 11.45
N LYS A 98 1.52 -5.64 11.77
CA LYS A 98 1.98 -5.22 13.09
C LYS A 98 1.72 -3.73 13.34
N SER A 99 2.03 -3.28 14.55
CA SER A 99 2.14 -1.86 14.86
C SER A 99 3.43 -1.28 14.29
N TYR A 100 3.32 -0.13 13.64
CA TYR A 100 4.42 0.63 13.07
C TYR A 100 4.52 1.98 13.76
N ASP A 101 5.75 2.34 14.12
CA ASP A 101 6.16 3.70 14.44
C ASP A 101 7.54 3.93 13.81
N THR A 102 7.65 3.66 12.52
CA THR A 102 8.93 3.58 11.82
C THR A 102 9.11 4.69 10.80
N GLN A 103 10.36 5.03 10.53
CA GLN A 103 10.72 5.93 9.45
C GLN A 103 11.06 5.09 8.22
N VAL A 104 10.43 5.40 7.10
CA VAL A 104 10.74 4.80 5.80
C VAL A 104 11.55 5.80 4.99
N ARG A 105 12.74 5.39 4.56
CA ARG A 105 13.60 6.21 3.69
C ARG A 105 13.55 5.71 2.26
N PHE A 106 13.64 6.64 1.33
CA PHE A 106 13.62 6.38 -0.10
C PHE A 106 14.79 7.06 -0.77
N ALA A 107 15.43 6.37 -1.71
CA ALA A 107 16.53 6.91 -2.49
C ALA A 107 16.30 6.61 -3.98
N GLN A 108 16.65 7.56 -4.83
CA GLN A 108 16.64 7.34 -6.27
C GLN A 108 17.73 8.12 -6.97
N SER A 109 18.38 7.49 -7.95
CA SER A 109 19.23 8.17 -8.94
C SER A 109 19.04 7.58 -10.31
N PHE A 110 19.57 8.31 -11.29
CA PHE A 110 19.54 7.94 -12.69
C PHE A 110 20.95 8.06 -13.28
N SER A 111 21.25 7.15 -14.20
CA SER A 111 22.31 7.24 -15.20
C SER A 111 21.70 7.17 -16.60
N ASP A 112 22.53 7.26 -17.64
CA ASP A 112 22.06 7.27 -19.05
C ASP A 112 21.16 6.10 -19.45
N ASP A 113 21.33 4.95 -18.79
CA ASP A 113 20.64 3.70 -19.10
C ASP A 113 20.07 2.97 -17.87
N LYS A 114 20.27 3.48 -16.64
CA LYS A 114 19.80 2.83 -15.41
C LYS A 114 19.10 3.78 -14.48
N ILE A 115 18.13 3.22 -13.76
CA ILE A 115 17.54 3.83 -12.58
C ILE A 115 17.93 2.97 -11.38
N HIS A 116 18.39 3.64 -10.34
CA HIS A 116 18.64 3.05 -9.03
C HIS A 116 17.53 3.49 -8.10
N LEU A 117 16.90 2.53 -7.45
CA LEU A 117 15.87 2.76 -6.43
C LEU A 117 16.27 2.07 -5.14
N GLY A 118 16.10 2.77 -4.02
CA GLY A 118 16.35 2.24 -2.69
C GLY A 118 15.19 2.54 -1.76
N ILE A 119 14.88 1.59 -0.89
CA ILE A 119 13.99 1.78 0.24
C ILE A 119 14.60 1.17 1.49
N ASP A 120 14.38 1.81 2.63
CA ASP A 120 14.79 1.34 3.94
C ASP A 120 13.61 1.42 4.92
N VAL A 121 13.30 0.29 5.57
CA VAL A 121 12.21 0.14 6.55
C VAL A 121 12.67 -0.83 7.64
N ASP A 122 12.64 -0.43 8.91
CA ASP A 122 12.91 -1.33 10.05
C ASP A 122 14.13 -2.26 9.82
N ASP A 123 15.31 -1.68 9.64
CA ASP A 123 16.59 -2.39 9.36
C ASP A 123 16.61 -3.21 8.05
N THR A 124 15.54 -3.16 7.25
CA THR A 124 15.44 -3.82 5.96
C THR A 124 15.64 -2.81 4.85
N THR A 125 16.84 -2.84 4.25
CA THR A 125 17.14 -2.09 3.03
C THR A 125 16.92 -2.96 1.81
N VAL A 126 16.13 -2.49 0.85
CA VAL A 126 15.98 -3.09 -0.48
C VAL A 126 16.46 -2.08 -1.52
N GLN A 127 17.37 -2.51 -2.38
CA GLN A 127 17.83 -1.74 -3.53
C GLN A 127 17.50 -2.50 -4.81
N GLY A 128 17.15 -1.76 -5.85
CA GLY A 128 16.82 -2.30 -7.16
C GLY A 128 17.39 -1.42 -8.26
N ASP A 129 18.08 -2.06 -9.20
CA ASP A 129 18.59 -1.44 -10.42
C ASP A 129 17.73 -1.90 -11.59
N HIS A 130 17.27 -0.96 -12.40
CA HIS A 130 16.55 -1.30 -13.62
C HIS A 130 17.16 -0.62 -14.83
N THR A 131 17.57 -1.43 -15.81
CA THR A 131 18.02 -0.93 -17.10
C THR A 131 16.82 -0.48 -17.92
N PHE A 132 16.93 0.70 -18.53
CA PHE A 132 16.01 1.16 -19.55
C PHE A 132 16.78 1.46 -20.83
N LYS A 133 16.08 1.37 -21.98
CA LYS A 133 16.68 1.82 -23.24
C LYS A 133 17.09 3.28 -23.10
N GLN A 134 18.38 3.53 -23.31
CA GLN A 134 19.01 4.85 -23.32
C GLN A 134 18.06 5.88 -23.92
N LEU A 135 17.75 6.90 -23.14
CA LEU A 135 17.02 8.06 -23.64
C LEU A 135 18.09 9.08 -23.99
N ASP A 136 18.43 9.20 -25.27
CA ASP A 136 19.25 10.33 -25.71
C ASP A 136 18.56 11.63 -25.26
N ASP A 137 19.28 12.45 -24.49
CA ASP A 137 18.82 13.77 -24.04
C ASP A 137 17.53 13.72 -23.16
N TYR A 138 17.58 12.99 -22.04
CA TYR A 138 16.50 13.03 -21.03
C TYR A 138 16.73 14.12 -19.99
N MET A 139 15.62 14.53 -19.37
CA MET A 139 15.56 15.40 -18.23
C MET A 139 14.68 14.76 -17.15
N ILE A 140 15.17 14.82 -15.92
CA ILE A 140 14.42 14.41 -14.74
C ILE A 140 13.80 15.67 -14.16
N ARG A 141 12.47 15.66 -14.05
CA ARG A 141 11.80 16.57 -13.13
C ARG A 141 11.88 15.90 -11.77
N GLY A 142 12.54 16.57 -10.82
CA GLY A 142 12.94 16.01 -9.52
C GLY A 142 11.80 15.37 -8.71
N ALA A 143 12.17 14.82 -7.57
CA ALA A 143 11.24 14.15 -6.66
C ALA A 143 10.08 15.05 -6.23
N ASP A 144 8.91 14.46 -6.13
CA ASP A 144 7.89 14.94 -5.21
C ASP A 144 7.61 13.84 -4.18
N PHE A 145 7.73 14.19 -2.90
CA PHE A 145 7.53 13.30 -1.77
C PHE A 145 6.19 13.63 -1.14
N ARG A 146 5.31 12.63 -1.16
CA ARG A 146 3.92 12.77 -0.72
C ARG A 146 3.73 12.00 0.56
N SER A 147 2.99 12.59 1.48
CA SER A 147 2.30 11.80 2.50
C SER A 147 1.39 12.68 3.35
N SER A 148 0.09 12.47 3.17
CA SER A 148 -0.93 12.80 4.17
C SER A 148 -2.19 12.02 3.84
N THR A 149 -2.14 10.71 4.08
CA THR A 149 -3.29 9.84 3.86
C THR A 149 -3.33 8.73 4.91
N SER A 150 -4.53 8.18 5.12
CA SER A 150 -4.72 6.91 5.81
C SER A 150 -4.49 5.76 4.83
N ALA A 151 -3.81 4.68 5.23
CA ALA A 151 -3.65 3.47 4.40
C ALA A 151 -4.94 2.67 4.17
N SER A 152 -6.11 3.25 4.49
CA SER A 152 -7.40 2.71 4.07
C SER A 152 -7.60 2.72 2.55
N THR A 153 -6.74 3.42 1.80
CA THR A 153 -6.74 3.33 0.34
C THR A 153 -5.92 2.12 -0.12
N PRO A 154 -6.34 1.40 -1.19
CA PRO A 154 -5.62 0.23 -1.69
C PRO A 154 -4.25 0.58 -2.32
N TYR A 155 -3.98 1.87 -2.49
CA TYR A 155 -2.80 2.36 -3.21
C TYR A 155 -2.48 3.80 -2.79
N ASN A 156 -1.37 4.00 -2.09
CA ASN A 156 -0.86 5.32 -1.68
C ASN A 156 0.46 5.61 -2.40
N LEU A 157 0.54 6.77 -3.06
CA LEU A 157 1.76 7.26 -3.68
C LEU A 157 2.60 8.02 -2.64
N LEU A 158 3.82 7.54 -2.38
CA LEU A 158 4.73 8.10 -1.37
C LEU A 158 5.78 9.01 -2.00
N MET A 159 6.16 8.70 -3.23
CA MET A 159 7.21 9.39 -3.97
C MET A 159 6.89 9.28 -5.45
N VAL A 160 7.09 10.35 -6.21
CA VAL A 160 6.86 10.35 -7.65
C VAL A 160 7.91 11.16 -8.40
N TYR A 161 8.32 10.62 -9.55
CA TYR A 161 9.32 11.20 -10.41
C TYR A 161 8.89 11.11 -11.85
N HIS A 162 9.13 12.18 -12.60
CA HIS A 162 8.87 12.18 -14.01
C HIS A 162 10.15 12.35 -14.83
N MET A 163 10.36 11.41 -15.74
CA MET A 163 11.42 11.45 -16.72
C MET A 163 10.82 11.77 -18.10
N THR A 164 11.40 12.75 -18.77
CA THR A 164 10.99 13.19 -20.12
C THR A 164 12.20 13.48 -20.99
N LYS A 165 11.99 13.74 -22.27
CA LYS A 165 13.03 14.29 -23.15
C LYS A 165 13.26 15.77 -22.84
N LYS A 166 14.47 16.27 -23.09
CA LYS A 166 14.94 17.63 -22.80
C LYS A 166 14.01 18.77 -23.27
N ASN A 167 13.37 18.59 -24.43
CA ASN A 167 12.42 19.57 -25.00
C ASN A 167 10.94 19.21 -24.74
N GLY A 168 10.68 18.23 -23.88
CA GLY A 168 9.36 17.66 -23.59
C GLY A 168 8.88 17.92 -22.17
N ILE A 169 9.48 18.87 -21.44
CA ILE A 169 9.03 19.22 -20.09
C ILE A 169 7.59 19.75 -20.18
N ARG A 170 6.66 19.00 -19.61
CA ARG A 170 5.30 19.49 -19.40
C ARG A 170 5.15 19.99 -17.97
N GLY A 171 4.41 21.08 -17.81
CA GLY A 171 4.14 21.72 -16.52
C GLY A 171 3.00 21.08 -15.72
N PHE A 172 2.92 19.75 -15.61
CA PHE A 172 1.94 19.14 -14.68
C PHE A 172 2.41 19.31 -13.23
N ASN A 173 1.54 19.60 -12.27
CA ASN A 173 1.99 19.72 -10.88
C ASN A 173 2.20 18.31 -10.30
N LEU A 174 3.44 17.99 -9.89
CA LEU A 174 3.72 16.68 -9.28
C LEU A 174 2.96 16.48 -7.96
N ASN A 175 2.49 17.55 -7.31
CA ASN A 175 1.68 17.53 -6.10
C ASN A 175 0.22 17.10 -6.33
N GLU A 176 -0.27 17.12 -7.57
CA GLU A 176 -1.69 16.79 -7.90
C GLU A 176 -1.91 15.33 -8.34
N ILE A 177 -0.85 14.59 -8.67
CA ILE A 177 -0.85 13.18 -9.09
C ILE A 177 -1.22 12.20 -7.98
N MET A 178 -2.49 11.84 -7.79
CA MET A 178 -2.84 10.83 -6.76
C MET A 178 -2.28 9.42 -7.03
N ARG A 179 -2.23 9.00 -8.30
CA ARG A 179 -1.59 7.75 -8.74
C ARG A 179 -0.72 8.04 -9.96
N PRO A 180 0.48 7.44 -10.07
CA PRO A 180 1.34 7.73 -11.22
C PRO A 180 0.70 7.32 -12.56
N ALA A 181 -0.15 6.28 -12.54
CA ALA A 181 -0.94 5.84 -13.68
C ALA A 181 -1.86 6.93 -14.25
N ASP A 182 -2.25 7.94 -13.47
CA ASP A 182 -3.20 8.97 -13.92
C ASP A 182 -2.51 10.01 -14.83
N VAL A 183 -1.18 10.05 -14.83
CA VAL A 183 -0.42 11.03 -15.65
C VAL A 183 -0.47 10.66 -17.13
N PRO A 184 -0.86 11.61 -18.03
CA PRO A 184 -0.92 11.36 -19.47
C PRO A 184 0.48 11.41 -20.13
N LEU A 185 1.15 10.25 -20.12
CA LEU A 185 2.50 10.06 -20.66
C LEU A 185 2.50 9.92 -22.21
N LYS A 186 3.45 10.59 -22.88
CA LYS A 186 3.78 10.44 -24.31
C LYS A 186 4.90 9.43 -24.52
N LYS A 187 5.12 9.01 -25.77
CA LYS A 187 6.27 8.17 -26.15
C LYS A 187 7.59 8.80 -25.70
N GLY A 188 8.36 8.07 -24.90
CA GLY A 188 9.63 8.53 -24.35
C GLY A 188 9.52 9.22 -22.98
N GLU A 189 8.31 9.38 -22.44
CA GLU A 189 8.08 9.78 -21.05
C GLU A 189 7.88 8.55 -20.18
N ARG A 190 8.32 8.64 -18.92
CA ARG A 190 8.14 7.61 -17.90
C ARG A 190 7.87 8.28 -16.57
N ILE A 191 7.10 7.61 -15.72
CA ILE A 191 6.92 8.03 -14.33
C ILE A 191 7.32 6.88 -13.42
N PHE A 192 8.12 7.20 -12.41
CA PHE A 192 8.52 6.26 -11.38
C PHE A 192 7.84 6.68 -10.08
N GLY A 193 7.49 5.69 -9.27
CA GLY A 193 6.95 5.98 -7.95
C GLY A 193 7.32 4.93 -6.94
N ILE A 194 7.24 5.31 -5.67
CA ILE A 194 7.23 4.37 -4.55
C ILE A 194 5.85 4.43 -3.93
N VAL A 195 5.23 3.26 -3.79
CA VAL A 195 3.82 3.15 -3.42
C VAL A 195 3.61 2.10 -2.35
N LEU A 196 2.67 2.38 -1.45
CA LEU A 196 2.14 1.42 -0.50
C LEU A 196 0.84 0.85 -1.07
N SER A 197 0.75 -0.46 -1.22
CA SER A 197 -0.46 -1.14 -1.70
C SER A 197 -0.88 -2.27 -0.77
N ASN A 198 -2.16 -2.63 -0.81
CA ASN A 198 -2.71 -3.85 -0.22
C ASN A 198 -2.73 -5.02 -1.24
N HIS A 199 -2.07 -4.85 -2.39
CA HIS A 199 -1.88 -5.87 -3.40
C HIS A 199 -0.40 -6.00 -3.77
N LYS A 200 0.03 -7.23 -4.04
CA LYS A 200 1.39 -7.52 -4.51
C LYS A 200 1.62 -7.01 -5.93
#